data_AF-A0A024LQJ4-F1
#
_entry.id   AF-A0A024LQJ4-F1
#
_cell.length_a   1.000
_cell.length_b   1.000
_cell.length_c   1.000
_cell.angle_alpha   90.00
_cell.angle_beta   90.00
_cell.angle_gamma   90.00
#
_symmetry.space_group_name_H-M   'P 1'
#
loop_
_entity.id
_entity.type
_entity.pdbx_description
1 polymer ?
#
loop_
_entity_poly.entity_id
_entity_poly.type
_entity_poly.pdbx_seq_one_letter_code
_entity_poly.pdbx_strand_id
1 'polypeptide(L)'
;MINTGEIQSLETVDIDKLLSILPHRYPFLLIDRIIEIDGDQKAIGIKNVTINEPYFMGHFPEKPVMPGVLILEAMAQTAGAISLLKLDKKKQV
;
A
#
# COMPACT_ATOMS: atom_id res chain seq x y z
N MET A 1 -8.51 -22.27 31.96
CA MET A 1 -7.49 -22.37 30.90
C MET A 1 -7.81 -21.29 29.88
N ILE A 2 -6.99 -20.24 29.81
CA ILE A 2 -7.19 -19.14 28.87
C ILE A 2 -6.56 -19.59 27.56
N ASN A 3 -7.39 -19.75 26.52
CA ASN A 3 -6.93 -20.12 25.18
C ASN A 3 -6.08 -18.96 24.67
N THR A 4 -4.76 -19.08 24.75
CA THR A 4 -3.83 -18.08 24.23
C THR A 4 -3.83 -18.28 22.72
N GLY A 5 -4.81 -17.66 22.04
CA GLY A 5 -4.88 -17.68 20.59
C GLY A 5 -3.53 -17.27 20.03
N GLU A 6 -3.00 -18.09 19.12
CA GLU A 6 -1.76 -17.83 18.41
C GLU A 6 -1.73 -16.36 17.98
N ILE A 7 -0.69 -15.63 18.39
CA ILE A 7 -0.45 -14.29 17.87
C ILE A 7 -0.12 -14.48 16.40
N GLN A 8 -1.12 -14.36 15.52
CA GLN A 8 -0.89 -14.32 14.08
C GLN A 8 -0.02 -13.11 13.79
N SER A 9 1.25 -13.34 13.49
CA SER A 9 2.15 -12.30 13.01
C SER A 9 1.68 -11.88 11.62
N LEU A 10 1.00 -10.74 11.54
CA LEU A 10 0.55 -10.19 10.27
C LEU A 10 1.76 -9.81 9.41
N GLU A 11 1.65 -10.04 8.10
CA GLU A 11 2.76 -9.78 7.18
C GLU A 11 2.91 -8.28 6.90
N THR A 12 4.14 -7.88 6.56
CA THR A 12 4.51 -6.51 6.18
C THR A 12 5.27 -6.55 4.86
N VAL A 13 5.04 -5.55 4.01
CA VAL A 13 5.62 -5.42 2.68
C VAL A 13 6.21 -4.03 2.55
N ASP A 14 7.51 -3.96 2.22
CA ASP A 14 8.25 -2.73 1.97
C ASP A 14 8.25 -2.33 0.50
N ILE A 15 8.91 -1.20 0.19
CA ILE A 15 8.93 -0.62 -1.15
C ILE A 15 9.58 -1.53 -2.20
N ASP A 16 10.61 -2.29 -1.84
CA ASP A 16 11.31 -3.18 -2.78
C ASP A 16 10.38 -4.31 -3.21
N LYS A 17 9.66 -4.90 -2.26
CA LYS A 17 8.65 -5.90 -2.59
C LYS A 17 7.48 -5.30 -3.36
N LEU A 18 6.99 -4.09 -3.00
CA LEU A 18 5.94 -3.39 -3.75
C LEU A 18 6.33 -3.16 -5.22
N LEU A 19 7.57 -2.72 -5.48
CA LEU A 19 8.10 -2.52 -6.84
C LEU A 19 8.17 -3.81 -7.65
N SER A 20 8.41 -4.95 -6.98
CA SER A 20 8.44 -6.26 -7.66
C SER A 20 7.06 -6.79 -8.05
N ILE A 21 6.00 -6.41 -7.31
CA ILE A 21 4.64 -6.95 -7.52
C ILE A 21 3.73 -5.99 -8.28
N LEU A 22 3.86 -4.68 -8.08
CA LEU A 22 3.03 -3.68 -8.75
C LEU A 22 3.73 -3.18 -10.02
N PRO A 23 2.98 -2.94 -11.11
CA PRO A 23 3.53 -2.31 -12.32
C PRO A 23 3.75 -0.80 -12.15
N HIS A 24 3.09 -0.17 -11.18
CA HIS A 24 3.16 1.28 -10.94
C HIS A 24 4.59 1.74 -10.63
N ARG A 25 4.97 2.90 -11.16
CA ARG A 25 6.27 3.55 -10.96
C ARG A 25 6.05 5.04 -10.72
N TYR A 26 7.11 5.75 -10.31
CA TYR A 26 7.06 7.21 -10.19
C TYR A 26 6.53 7.85 -11.49
N PRO A 27 5.63 8.85 -11.41
CA PRO A 27 5.08 9.48 -10.20
C PRO A 27 3.77 8.88 -9.67
N PHE A 28 3.41 7.66 -10.07
CA PHE A 28 2.09 7.05 -9.81
C PHE A 28 2.13 5.75 -8.99
N LEU A 29 3.25 5.42 -8.37
CA LEU A 29 3.27 4.48 -7.23
C LEU A 29 3.03 5.30 -5.96
N LEU A 30 1.91 5.06 -5.30
CA LEU A 30 1.38 5.90 -4.21
C LEU A 30 1.28 5.17 -2.88
N ILE A 31 1.94 4.03 -2.72
CA ILE A 31 2.04 3.35 -1.43
C ILE A 31 3.51 3.08 -1.13
N ASP A 32 3.93 3.38 0.10
CA ASP A 32 5.31 3.26 0.54
C ASP A 32 5.54 1.96 1.32
N ARG A 33 4.49 1.45 1.96
CA ARG A 33 4.51 0.21 2.76
C ARG A 33 3.10 -0.32 2.92
N ILE A 34 2.96 -1.63 3.14
CA ILE A 34 1.73 -2.24 3.65
C ILE A 34 2.07 -3.00 4.95
N ILE A 35 1.26 -2.80 5.98
CA ILE A 35 1.36 -3.48 7.27
C ILE A 35 0.05 -4.21 7.58
N GLU A 36 0.07 -5.07 8.60
CA GLU A 36 -1.12 -5.76 9.10
C GLU A 36 -1.88 -6.56 8.01
N ILE A 37 -1.15 -7.25 7.12
CA ILE A 37 -1.74 -8.03 6.03
C ILE A 37 -2.32 -9.35 6.58
N ASP A 38 -3.63 -9.53 6.40
CA ASP A 38 -4.38 -10.76 6.61
C ASP A 38 -4.86 -11.29 5.24
N GLY A 39 -3.99 -12.05 4.58
CA GLY A 39 -4.24 -12.58 3.24
C GLY A 39 -4.60 -11.49 2.23
N ASP A 40 -5.75 -11.64 1.58
CA ASP A 40 -6.39 -10.63 0.71
C ASP A 40 -7.66 -10.02 1.33
N GLN A 41 -7.95 -10.33 2.61
CA GLN A 41 -9.16 -9.87 3.28
C GLN A 41 -8.98 -8.48 3.86
N LYS A 42 -7.80 -8.19 4.43
CA LYS A 42 -7.51 -6.92 5.10
C LYS A 42 -6.02 -6.60 5.00
N ALA A 43 -5.71 -5.32 4.85
CA ALA A 43 -4.39 -4.77 5.09
C ALA A 43 -4.47 -3.26 5.37
N ILE A 44 -3.37 -2.69 5.87
CA ILE A 44 -3.23 -1.24 6.09
C ILE A 44 -2.11 -0.72 5.17
N GLY A 45 -2.49 0.07 4.18
CA GLY A 45 -1.55 0.77 3.30
C GLY A 45 -1.04 2.06 3.94
N ILE A 46 0.26 2.32 3.80
CA ILE A 46 0.92 3.53 4.28
C ILE A 46 1.35 4.37 3.07
N LYS A 47 0.85 5.60 3.01
CA LYS A 47 1.29 6.67 2.10
C LYS A 47 1.79 7.83 2.95
N ASN A 48 3.08 8.10 2.90
CA ASN A 48 3.65 9.32 3.42
C ASN A 48 3.36 10.45 2.43
N VAL A 49 2.89 11.58 2.95
CA VAL A 49 2.57 12.77 2.17
C VAL A 49 3.63 13.83 2.45
N THR A 50 4.32 14.29 1.40
CA THR A 50 5.39 15.28 1.51
C THR A 50 5.28 16.37 0.46
N ILE A 51 5.65 17.61 0.81
CA ILE A 51 5.61 18.76 -0.12
C ILE A 51 6.46 18.55 -1.38
N ASN A 52 7.43 17.63 -1.32
CA ASN A 52 8.32 17.29 -2.44
C ASN A 52 7.68 16.36 -3.50
N GLU A 53 6.36 16.20 -3.50
CA GLU A 53 5.64 15.39 -4.50
C GLU A 53 5.12 16.24 -5.68
N PRO A 54 5.17 15.72 -6.91
CA PRO A 54 4.99 16.53 -8.12
C PRO A 54 3.60 17.16 -8.26
N TYR A 55 2.57 16.52 -7.71
CA TYR A 55 1.19 17.05 -7.80
C TYR A 55 0.94 18.27 -6.92
N PHE A 56 1.77 18.52 -5.90
CA PHE A 56 1.63 19.71 -5.05
C PHE A 56 1.97 21.01 -5.78
N MET A 57 2.75 20.96 -6.86
CA MET A 57 2.99 22.14 -7.72
C MET A 57 1.68 22.70 -8.32
N GLY A 58 0.67 21.85 -8.51
CA GLY A 58 -0.60 22.22 -9.13
C GLY A 58 -1.82 22.11 -8.22
N HIS A 59 -1.71 21.51 -7.03
CA HIS A 59 -2.85 21.23 -6.17
C HIS A 59 -2.61 21.63 -4.70
N PHE A 60 -2.64 22.91 -4.35
CA PHE A 60 -2.67 24.10 -5.22
C PHE A 60 -1.40 24.92 -4.97
N PRO A 61 -0.92 25.76 -5.93
CA PRO A 61 0.38 26.43 -5.83
C PRO A 61 0.68 27.13 -4.50
N GLU A 62 -0.32 27.78 -3.88
CA GLU A 62 -0.17 28.50 -2.61
C GLU A 62 -0.73 27.73 -1.40
N LYS A 63 -1.35 26.58 -1.65
CA LYS A 63 -2.02 25.77 -0.63
C LYS A 63 -1.93 24.29 -1.02
N PRO A 64 -0.83 23.61 -0.67
CA PRO A 64 -0.66 22.20 -0.98
C PRO A 64 -1.72 21.37 -0.24
N VAL A 65 -2.53 20.64 -0.99
CA VAL A 65 -3.57 19.75 -0.48
C VAL A 65 -3.46 18.42 -1.21
N MET A 66 -3.46 17.30 -0.50
CA MET A 66 -3.43 15.98 -1.15
C MET A 66 -4.68 15.82 -2.03
N PRO A 67 -4.57 15.55 -3.34
CA PRO A 67 -5.75 15.32 -4.17
C PRO A 67 -6.53 14.10 -3.69
N GLY A 68 -7.83 14.25 -3.43
CA GLY A 68 -8.66 13.15 -2.89
C GLY A 68 -8.69 11.91 -3.78
N VAL A 69 -8.59 12.09 -5.10
CA VAL A 69 -8.49 10.98 -6.07
C VAL A 69 -7.21 10.16 -5.92
N LEU A 70 -6.11 10.76 -5.45
CA LEU A 70 -4.86 10.04 -5.21
C LEU A 70 -4.92 9.23 -3.90
N ILE A 71 -5.78 9.62 -2.96
CA ILE A 71 -6.08 8.79 -1.78
C ILE A 71 -6.82 7.52 -2.22
N LEU A 72 -7.84 7.65 -3.08
CA LEU A 72 -8.54 6.51 -3.66
C LEU A 72 -7.61 5.59 -4.45
N GLU A 73 -6.70 6.17 -5.24
CA GLU A 73 -5.69 5.41 -5.97
C GLU A 73 -4.75 4.66 -5.02
N ALA A 74 -4.26 5.27 -3.95
CA ALA A 74 -3.43 4.59 -2.95
C ALA A 74 -4.18 3.43 -2.26
N MET A 75 -5.48 3.59 -1.99
CA MET A 75 -6.33 2.51 -1.50
C MET A 75 -6.45 1.36 -2.52
N ALA A 76 -6.65 1.69 -3.80
CA ALA A 76 -6.70 0.71 -4.88
C ALA A 76 -5.38 -0.05 -5.05
N GLN A 77 -4.24 0.64 -4.99
CA GLN A 77 -2.92 0.01 -5.06
C GLN A 77 -2.65 -0.91 -3.87
N THR A 78 -3.09 -0.54 -2.67
CA THR A 78 -3.02 -1.42 -1.48
C THR A 78 -3.81 -2.70 -1.71
N ALA A 79 -5.07 -2.61 -2.16
CA ALA A 79 -5.91 -3.76 -2.43
C ALA A 79 -5.35 -4.65 -3.57
N GLY A 80 -4.83 -4.03 -4.64
CA GLY A 80 -4.19 -4.73 -5.75
C GLY A 80 -2.94 -5.48 -5.31
N ALA A 81 -2.09 -4.86 -4.49
CA ALA A 81 -0.87 -5.46 -3.98
C ALA A 81 -1.15 -6.74 -3.17
N ILE A 82 -2.08 -6.71 -2.22
CA ILE A 82 -2.40 -7.89 -1.40
C ILE A 82 -3.08 -9.01 -2.20
N SER A 83 -3.89 -8.63 -3.20
CA SER A 83 -4.51 -9.59 -4.12
C SER A 83 -3.44 -10.33 -4.94
N LEU A 84 -2.45 -9.61 -5.45
CA LEU A 84 -1.33 -10.19 -6.21
C LEU A 84 -0.43 -11.06 -5.33
N LEU A 85 -0.12 -10.63 -4.10
CA LEU A 85 0.68 -11.41 -3.16
C LEU A 85 0.05 -12.77 -2.84
N LYS A 86 -1.28 -12.82 -2.66
CA LYS A 86 -2.00 -14.09 -2.46
C LYS A 86 -1.90 -15.01 -3.67
N LEU A 87 -2.02 -14.45 -4.89
CA LEU A 87 -1.88 -15.23 -6.12
C LEU A 87 -0.45 -15.77 -6.30
N ASP A 88 0.56 -14.98 -5.94
CA ASP A 88 1.96 -15.38 -6.06
C ASP A 88 2.30 -16.54 -5.11
N LYS A 89 1.76 -16.52 -3.87
CA LYS A 89 1.87 -17.65 -2.94
C LYS A 89 1.18 -18.91 -3.45
N LYS A 90 0.00 -18.79 -4.07
CA LYS A 90 -0.71 -19.94 -4.66
C LYS A 90 0.04 -20.60 -5.83
N LYS A 91 0.93 -19.89 -6.52
CA LYS A 91 1.74 -20.47 -7.61
C LYS A 91 2.97 -21.23 -7.11
N GLN A 92 3.36 -21.02 -5.85
CA GLN A 92 4.52 -21.65 -5.23
C GLN A 92 4.16 -22.91 -4.42
N VAL A 93 2.87 -23.26 -4.34
CA VAL A 93 2.32 -24.47 -3.68
C VAL A 93 1.73 -25.36 -4.77
#